data_AF-A0A2T2UC80-F1
#
_entry.id   AF-A0A2T2UC80-F1
#
_cell.length_a   1.000
_cell.length_b   1.000
_cell.length_c   1.000
_cell.angle_alpha   90.00
_cell.angle_beta   90.00
_cell.angle_gamma   90.00
#
_symmetry.space_group_name_H-M   'P 1'
#
loop_
_entity.id
_entity.type
_entity.pdbx_description
1 polymer ?
#
loop_
_entity_poly.entity_id
_entity_poly.type
_entity_poly.pdbx_seq_one_letter_code
_entity_poly.pdbx_strand_id
1 'polypeptide(L)'
;MPEARRSFRAIVSGSWTARQRSAHDSAWRTSSAAETEQVAEADLDIPDAWGWAKVGGDLVLGSRYSIQDTHTIPGTKGTPSGAFLLDAQDALGKELIVVLMHPPCCNNEGGPDELSRNEKRQLVVDGVAAFLRDVTRGEGPFGVPSETPIVVTGDMNFVGDPQQPLTLRMGHIQNTDEFGEPAAPDWDGSSLLDTNPRQTGAPFHITWITSESSFPPGRLDYTYVTDSVLDVVHEFVLATRSLSDAELDTYGLQRNDTVTASDHLPLVVDLTLR
;
A
#
# COMPACT_ATOMS: atom_id res chain seq x y z
N MET A 1 13.28 -23.89 -24.45
CA MET A 1 13.47 -22.45 -24.22
C MET A 1 12.50 -22.08 -23.11
N PRO A 2 12.94 -21.63 -21.93
CA PRO A 2 12.00 -21.20 -20.91
C PRO A 2 11.46 -19.82 -21.33
N GLU A 3 10.14 -19.70 -21.46
CA GLU A 3 9.49 -18.40 -21.58
C GLU A 3 9.88 -17.56 -20.37
N ALA A 4 10.44 -16.37 -20.62
CA ALA A 4 10.62 -15.37 -19.60
C ALA A 4 9.22 -14.97 -19.09
N ARG A 5 8.81 -15.54 -17.95
CA ARG A 5 7.63 -15.08 -17.21
C ARG A 5 7.84 -13.60 -16.93
N ARG A 6 7.01 -12.75 -17.53
CA ARG A 6 7.04 -11.30 -17.33
C ARG A 6 6.55 -11.06 -15.90
N SER A 7 7.47 -10.76 -14.99
CA SER A 7 7.13 -10.40 -13.61
C SER A 7 6.52 -9.00 -13.59
N PHE A 8 5.34 -8.84 -13.00
CA PHE A 8 4.81 -7.52 -12.69
C PHE A 8 5.64 -6.92 -11.54
N ARG A 9 6.33 -5.82 -11.82
CA ARG A 9 6.98 -4.96 -10.83
C ARG A 9 6.15 -3.70 -10.66
N ALA A 10 5.27 -3.67 -9.67
CA ALA A 10 4.72 -2.40 -9.20
C ALA A 10 5.66 -1.80 -8.16
N ILE A 11 5.96 -0.52 -8.35
CA ILE A 11 6.31 0.35 -7.23
C ILE A 11 4.96 0.83 -6.72
N VAL A 12 4.45 0.23 -5.65
CA VAL A 12 3.29 0.79 -4.99
C VAL A 12 3.77 1.72 -3.90
N SER A 13 3.70 3.02 -4.17
CA SER A 13 4.17 4.07 -3.27
C SER A 13 3.08 4.47 -2.28
N GLY A 14 3.04 3.82 -1.11
CA GLY A 14 2.61 4.50 0.11
C GLY A 14 3.81 5.27 0.64
N SER A 15 3.70 6.60 0.74
CA SER A 15 4.65 7.48 1.46
C SER A 15 6.15 7.27 1.20
N TRP A 16 6.60 7.33 -0.06
CA TRP A 16 8.02 7.58 -0.31
C TRP A 16 8.32 9.05 -0.05
N THR A 17 8.96 9.33 1.08
CA THR A 17 9.69 10.57 1.26
C THR A 17 11.11 10.37 0.72
N ALA A 18 11.60 11.32 -0.06
CA ALA A 18 13.00 11.70 -0.05
C ALA A 18 13.10 12.89 0.92
N ARG A 19 13.97 12.77 1.92
CA ARG A 19 14.34 13.76 2.95
C ARG A 19 13.31 13.95 4.08
N GLN A 20 13.59 13.30 5.22
CA GLN A 20 13.10 13.75 6.52
C GLN A 20 13.52 15.20 6.81
N ARG A 21 12.53 16.10 6.87
CA ARG A 21 12.33 16.99 8.02
C ARG A 21 10.82 17.11 8.23
N SER A 22 10.42 17.18 9.49
CA SER A 22 9.05 17.36 10.03
C SER A 22 8.23 18.54 9.47
N ALA A 23 8.66 19.16 8.38
CA ALA A 23 7.98 20.20 7.62
C ALA A 23 7.48 19.70 6.23
N HIS A 24 7.78 18.47 5.81
CA HIS A 24 7.42 17.96 4.47
C HIS A 24 6.15 17.09 4.40
N ASP A 25 5.68 16.54 5.52
CA ASP A 25 4.40 15.80 5.56
C ASP A 25 3.20 16.70 5.21
N SER A 26 3.33 18.02 5.47
CA SER A 26 2.37 19.04 5.01
C SER A 26 2.50 19.42 3.53
N ALA A 27 3.68 19.26 2.93
CA ALA A 27 3.91 19.64 1.53
C ALA A 27 3.16 18.67 0.59
N TRP A 28 3.31 17.37 0.80
CA TRP A 28 2.69 16.33 -0.02
C TRP A 28 1.18 16.23 0.14
N ARG A 29 0.66 16.52 1.34
CA ARG A 29 -0.79 16.69 1.57
C ARG A 29 -1.42 17.74 0.67
N THR A 30 -0.63 18.72 0.24
CA THR A 30 -1.06 19.80 -0.66
C THR A 30 -0.56 19.65 -2.09
N SER A 31 0.46 18.81 -2.33
CA SER A 31 1.00 18.57 -3.67
C SER A 31 0.01 17.85 -4.58
N SER A 32 0.01 18.18 -5.85
CA SER A 32 -0.71 17.46 -6.90
C SER A 32 0.04 16.19 -7.32
N ALA A 33 -0.62 15.32 -8.11
CA ALA A 33 0.05 14.21 -8.77
C ALA A 33 1.21 14.69 -9.65
N ALA A 34 1.03 15.79 -10.39
CA ALA A 34 2.05 16.38 -11.26
C ALA A 34 3.28 16.92 -10.50
N GLU A 35 3.09 17.50 -9.31
CA GLU A 35 4.22 17.91 -8.47
C GLU A 35 4.98 16.71 -7.91
N THR A 36 4.29 15.59 -7.66
CA THR A 36 4.91 14.33 -7.22
C THR A 36 5.69 13.68 -8.36
N GLU A 37 5.10 13.63 -9.55
CA GLU A 37 5.76 13.21 -10.79
C GLU A 37 7.06 13.98 -11.02
N GLN A 38 7.04 15.33 -10.96
CA GLN A 38 8.23 16.14 -11.19
C GLN A 38 9.37 15.80 -10.23
N VAL A 39 9.07 15.57 -8.95
CA VAL A 39 10.10 15.17 -7.98
C VAL A 39 10.57 13.75 -8.26
N ALA A 40 9.66 12.82 -8.55
CA ALA A 40 10.00 11.44 -8.83
C ALA A 40 10.88 11.31 -10.09
N GLU A 41 10.53 11.97 -11.19
CA GLU A 41 11.31 11.95 -12.43
C GLU A 41 12.68 12.64 -12.25
N ALA A 42 12.72 13.78 -11.56
CA ALA A 42 13.97 14.52 -11.34
C ALA A 42 14.95 13.79 -10.41
N ASP A 43 14.44 13.15 -9.35
CA ASP A 43 15.28 12.53 -8.31
C ASP A 43 15.56 11.04 -8.58
N LEU A 44 14.68 10.32 -9.29
CA LEU A 44 14.77 8.86 -9.45
C LEU A 44 15.13 8.40 -10.87
N ASP A 45 15.38 9.33 -11.81
CA ASP A 45 15.67 9.04 -13.23
C ASP A 45 14.66 8.03 -13.82
N ILE A 46 13.40 8.18 -13.39
CA ILE A 46 12.30 7.34 -13.85
C ILE A 46 12.03 7.72 -15.31
N PRO A 47 12.02 6.76 -16.25
CA PRO A 47 11.76 7.08 -17.66
C PRO A 47 10.36 7.68 -17.84
N ASP A 48 10.19 8.55 -18.84
CA ASP A 48 8.97 9.30 -19.20
C ASP A 48 7.68 8.48 -19.47
N ALA A 49 7.67 7.17 -19.18
CA ALA A 49 6.58 6.24 -19.48
C ALA A 49 5.70 5.90 -18.27
N TRP A 50 5.70 6.72 -17.21
CA TRP A 50 4.85 6.52 -16.03
C TRP A 50 3.62 7.44 -16.07
N GLY A 51 2.46 6.90 -15.71
CA GLY A 51 1.27 7.67 -15.40
C GLY A 51 1.13 7.87 -13.89
N TRP A 52 0.61 9.02 -13.48
CA TRP A 52 0.47 9.39 -12.07
C TRP A 52 -0.96 9.82 -11.76
N ALA A 53 -1.50 9.34 -10.65
CA ALA A 53 -2.82 9.75 -10.17
C ALA A 53 -2.82 9.91 -8.65
N LYS A 54 -3.68 10.82 -8.17
CA LYS A 54 -3.83 11.12 -6.75
C LYS A 54 -5.28 10.99 -6.33
N VAL A 55 -5.51 10.32 -5.21
CA VAL A 55 -6.80 10.26 -4.53
C VAL A 55 -6.62 10.69 -3.08
N GLY A 56 -7.46 11.60 -2.58
CA GLY A 56 -7.32 12.10 -1.22
C GLY A 56 -6.08 12.99 -1.00
N GLY A 57 -5.65 13.08 0.27
CA GLY A 57 -4.66 14.04 0.70
C GLY A 57 -3.24 13.70 0.28
N ASP A 58 -2.82 12.45 0.41
CA ASP A 58 -1.41 12.03 0.31
C ASP A 58 -1.22 10.68 -0.43
N LEU A 59 -2.28 10.12 -1.03
CA LEU A 59 -2.21 8.85 -1.74
C LEU A 59 -1.96 9.11 -3.23
N VAL A 60 -0.71 8.90 -3.66
CA VAL A 60 -0.29 9.06 -5.06
C VAL A 60 0.19 7.71 -5.58
N LEU A 61 -0.38 7.28 -6.71
CA LEU A 61 0.05 6.11 -7.45
C LEU A 61 0.81 6.55 -8.69
N GLY A 62 2.07 6.11 -8.81
CA GLY A 62 2.80 6.07 -10.07
C GLY A 62 2.71 4.67 -10.68
N SER A 63 2.48 4.57 -11.98
CA SER A 63 2.38 3.28 -12.67
C SER A 63 2.93 3.32 -14.10
N ARG A 64 3.64 2.26 -14.52
CA ARG A 64 4.00 2.03 -15.94
C ARG A 64 2.84 1.53 -16.79
N TYR A 65 1.77 1.10 -16.13
CA TYR A 65 0.53 0.68 -16.74
C TYR A 65 -0.46 1.84 -16.69
N SER A 66 -1.21 2.05 -17.77
CA SER A 66 -2.17 3.14 -17.87
C SER A 66 -3.16 3.10 -16.71
N ILE A 67 -3.29 4.23 -15.99
CA ILE A 67 -4.32 4.41 -14.97
C ILE A 67 -5.62 4.75 -15.68
N GLN A 68 -6.56 3.81 -15.71
CA GLN A 68 -7.80 3.92 -16.46
C GLN A 68 -8.89 4.66 -15.69
N ASP A 69 -8.97 4.44 -14.38
CA ASP A 69 -9.95 5.07 -13.50
C ASP A 69 -9.46 5.15 -12.04
N THR A 70 -10.11 6.01 -11.24
CA THR A 70 -9.82 6.18 -9.81
C THR A 70 -11.11 6.29 -8.99
N HIS A 71 -11.07 5.81 -7.76
CA HIS A 71 -12.20 5.89 -6.84
C HIS A 71 -11.74 6.26 -5.43
N THR A 72 -12.48 7.17 -4.79
CA THR A 72 -12.25 7.51 -3.37
C THR A 72 -13.07 6.57 -2.51
N ILE A 73 -12.40 5.74 -1.71
CA ILE A 73 -13.04 4.88 -0.71
C ILE A 73 -13.28 5.72 0.55
N PRO A 74 -14.54 5.83 1.03
CA PRO A 74 -14.84 6.55 2.26
C PRO A 74 -14.12 5.95 3.48
N GLY A 75 -13.81 6.82 4.43
CA GLY A 75 -13.24 6.49 5.72
C GLY A 75 -13.55 7.64 6.68
N THR A 76 -12.64 8.00 7.57
CA THR A 76 -12.85 9.20 8.40
C THR A 76 -12.48 10.49 7.68
N LYS A 77 -13.01 11.62 8.17
CA LYS A 77 -12.75 12.95 7.61
C LYS A 77 -11.24 13.20 7.46
N GLY A 78 -10.79 13.38 6.22
CA GLY A 78 -9.40 13.68 5.89
C GLY A 78 -8.47 12.46 5.78
N THR A 79 -8.99 11.23 5.89
CA THR A 79 -8.24 9.99 5.67
C THR A 79 -9.03 9.01 4.78
N PRO A 80 -9.42 9.41 3.55
CA PRO A 80 -9.96 8.45 2.59
C PRO A 80 -8.87 7.44 2.17
N SER A 81 -9.29 6.31 1.60
CA SER A 81 -8.40 5.44 0.83
C SER A 81 -8.63 5.67 -0.68
N GLY A 82 -7.66 5.31 -1.51
CA GLY A 82 -7.73 5.51 -2.96
C GLY A 82 -7.65 4.20 -3.72
N ALA A 83 -8.62 3.92 -4.57
CA ALA A 83 -8.54 2.78 -5.49
C ALA A 83 -8.22 3.28 -6.91
N PHE A 84 -7.41 2.50 -7.62
CA PHE A 84 -6.92 2.80 -8.96
C PHE A 84 -7.09 1.56 -9.83
N LEU A 85 -7.70 1.73 -11.00
CA LEU A 85 -7.79 0.68 -12.01
C LEU A 85 -6.66 0.85 -13.01
N LEU A 86 -5.85 -0.19 -13.18
CA LEU A 86 -4.69 -0.20 -14.07
C LEU A 86 -4.90 -1.16 -15.24
N ASP A 87 -4.48 -0.73 -16.43
CA ASP A 87 -4.34 -1.60 -17.60
C ASP A 87 -3.09 -2.48 -17.49
N ALA A 88 -3.17 -3.54 -16.67
CA ALA A 88 -2.08 -4.50 -16.47
C ALA A 88 -2.10 -5.66 -17.46
N GLN A 89 -2.81 -5.51 -18.59
CA GLN A 89 -3.09 -6.61 -19.51
C GLN A 89 -1.82 -7.26 -20.09
N ASP A 90 -0.80 -6.46 -20.40
CA ASP A 90 0.48 -6.93 -20.93
C ASP A 90 1.34 -7.71 -19.91
N ALA A 91 1.10 -7.52 -18.62
CA ALA A 91 1.89 -8.11 -17.55
C ALA A 91 1.16 -9.25 -16.83
N LEU A 92 -0.14 -9.11 -16.60
CA LEU A 92 -0.96 -10.05 -15.84
C LEU A 92 -2.04 -10.72 -16.69
N GLY A 93 -2.25 -10.29 -17.94
CA GLY A 93 -3.38 -10.79 -18.75
C GLY A 93 -4.75 -10.37 -18.21
N LYS A 94 -4.79 -9.42 -17.27
CA LYS A 94 -5.98 -8.83 -16.65
C LYS A 94 -5.69 -7.37 -16.25
N GLU A 95 -6.76 -6.60 -16.05
CA GLU A 95 -6.69 -5.33 -15.31
C GLU A 95 -6.23 -5.60 -13.86
N LEU A 96 -5.76 -4.57 -13.17
CA LEU A 96 -5.35 -4.66 -11.77
C LEU A 96 -5.98 -3.52 -10.97
N ILE A 97 -6.62 -3.85 -9.86
CA ILE A 97 -7.05 -2.85 -8.87
C ILE A 97 -5.94 -2.69 -7.82
N VAL A 98 -5.46 -1.47 -7.64
CA VAL A 98 -4.57 -1.10 -6.53
C VAL A 98 -5.33 -0.20 -5.57
N VAL A 99 -5.40 -0.58 -4.30
CA VAL A 99 -5.94 0.23 -3.21
C VAL A 99 -4.79 0.76 -2.38
N LEU A 100 -4.61 2.08 -2.37
CA LEU A 100 -3.69 2.79 -1.49
C LEU A 100 -4.39 3.20 -0.20
N MET A 101 -3.73 2.95 0.92
CA MET A 101 -4.22 3.30 2.26
C MET A 101 -3.16 4.05 3.05
N HIS A 102 -3.60 5.06 3.81
CA HIS A 102 -2.79 5.71 4.85
C HIS A 102 -3.72 6.15 5.99
N PRO A 103 -4.29 5.19 6.76
CA PRO A 103 -5.16 5.51 7.87
C PRO A 103 -4.38 6.25 8.99
N PRO A 104 -5.08 6.93 9.91
CA PRO A 104 -4.44 7.81 10.89
C PRO A 104 -3.30 7.18 11.70
N CYS A 105 -2.20 7.91 11.84
CA CYS A 105 -1.07 7.51 12.67
C CYS A 105 -1.32 7.63 14.18
N CYS A 106 -0.40 7.04 14.95
CA CYS A 106 -0.27 7.15 16.41
C CYS A 106 -1.44 6.56 17.21
N ASN A 107 -1.35 6.63 18.53
CA ASN A 107 -2.43 6.30 19.46
C ASN A 107 -2.81 7.54 20.26
N ASN A 108 -4.06 7.95 20.14
CA ASN A 108 -4.73 8.84 21.09
C ASN A 108 -6.10 8.26 21.40
N GLU A 109 -6.57 8.46 22.63
CA GLU A 109 -7.85 7.94 23.11
C GLU A 109 -9.05 8.75 22.58
N GLY A 110 -8.81 9.83 21.83
CA GLY A 110 -9.86 10.75 21.43
C GLY A 110 -10.34 11.64 22.59
N GLY A 111 -11.48 12.31 22.38
CA GLY A 111 -12.14 13.17 23.35
C GLY A 111 -13.65 12.85 23.41
N PRO A 112 -14.43 13.53 24.26
CA PRO A 112 -15.86 13.24 24.42
C PRO A 112 -16.67 13.25 23.12
N ASP A 113 -16.25 14.05 22.14
CA ASP A 113 -16.89 14.20 20.83
C ASP A 113 -15.94 13.85 19.67
N GLU A 114 -14.83 13.17 19.95
CA GLU A 114 -13.81 12.82 18.95
C GLU A 114 -13.39 11.37 19.07
N LEU A 115 -13.55 10.61 17.98
CA LEU A 115 -13.05 9.24 17.88
C LEU A 115 -11.54 9.17 18.16
N SER A 116 -11.15 8.14 18.90
CA SER A 116 -9.76 7.72 19.07
C SER A 116 -9.09 7.43 17.73
N ARG A 117 -7.75 7.40 17.70
CA ARG A 117 -7.03 6.96 16.48
C ARG A 117 -7.37 5.53 16.09
N ASN A 118 -7.58 4.63 17.05
CA ASN A 118 -7.96 3.25 16.76
C ASN A 118 -9.34 3.15 16.12
N GLU A 119 -10.33 3.85 16.65
CA GLU A 119 -11.68 3.89 16.03
C GLU A 119 -11.63 4.49 14.64
N LYS A 120 -10.84 5.55 14.42
CA LYS A 120 -10.68 6.13 13.08
C LYS A 120 -10.01 5.17 12.11
N ARG A 121 -8.95 4.46 12.53
CA ARG A 121 -8.33 3.41 11.70
C ARG A 121 -9.33 2.29 11.40
N GLN A 122 -10.14 1.88 12.38
CA GLN A 122 -11.16 0.85 12.21
C GLN A 122 -12.19 1.25 11.13
N LEU A 123 -12.70 2.48 11.16
CA LEU A 123 -13.63 2.97 10.14
C LEU A 123 -13.00 3.02 8.74
N VAL A 124 -11.71 3.35 8.63
CA VAL A 124 -11.01 3.34 7.33
C VAL A 124 -10.88 1.91 6.78
N VAL A 125 -10.52 0.93 7.62
CA VAL A 125 -10.42 -0.47 7.16
C VAL A 125 -11.79 -1.10 6.90
N ASP A 126 -12.83 -0.72 7.64
CA ASP A 126 -14.22 -1.13 7.37
C ASP A 126 -14.67 -0.65 5.98
N GLY A 127 -14.37 0.61 5.63
CA GLY A 127 -14.66 1.17 4.31
C GLY A 127 -13.95 0.44 3.17
N VAL A 128 -12.67 0.07 3.36
CA VAL A 128 -11.93 -0.73 2.37
C VAL A 128 -12.47 -2.16 2.29
N ALA A 129 -12.82 -2.79 3.41
CA ALA A 129 -13.44 -4.12 3.40
C ALA A 129 -14.79 -4.13 2.66
N ALA A 130 -15.61 -3.09 2.83
CA ALA A 130 -16.86 -2.93 2.07
C ALA A 130 -16.60 -2.72 0.58
N PHE A 131 -15.62 -1.89 0.21
CA PHE A 131 -15.22 -1.72 -1.18
C PHE A 131 -14.81 -3.06 -1.83
N LEU A 132 -13.99 -3.86 -1.13
CA LEU A 132 -13.55 -5.17 -1.63
C LEU A 132 -14.74 -6.12 -1.82
N ARG A 133 -15.65 -6.19 -0.84
CA ARG A 133 -16.90 -6.97 -0.94
C ARG A 133 -17.72 -6.57 -2.15
N ASP A 134 -17.90 -5.27 -2.36
CA ASP A 134 -18.74 -4.77 -3.45
C ASP A 134 -18.09 -5.08 -4.81
N VAL A 135 -16.76 -4.92 -4.93
CA VAL A 135 -16.00 -5.35 -6.12
C VAL A 135 -16.16 -6.85 -6.37
N THR A 136 -15.98 -7.71 -5.36
CA THR A 136 -16.06 -9.16 -5.54
C THR A 136 -17.47 -9.68 -5.83
N ARG A 137 -18.50 -8.87 -5.55
CA ARG A 137 -19.89 -9.12 -5.94
C ARG A 137 -20.29 -8.54 -7.30
N GLY A 138 -19.39 -7.83 -7.97
CA GLY A 138 -19.68 -7.13 -9.23
C GLY A 138 -20.52 -5.85 -9.04
N GLU A 139 -20.58 -5.33 -7.81
CA GLU A 139 -21.30 -4.11 -7.41
C GLU A 139 -20.34 -2.92 -7.23
N GLY A 140 -19.02 -3.15 -7.38
CA GLY A 140 -17.97 -2.15 -7.22
C GLY A 140 -17.92 -1.10 -8.34
N PRO A 141 -17.21 0.02 -8.11
CA PRO A 141 -17.31 1.21 -8.96
C PRO A 141 -16.69 1.06 -10.36
N PHE A 142 -15.82 0.07 -10.55
CA PHE A 142 -15.06 -0.11 -11.80
C PHE A 142 -15.71 -1.07 -12.80
N GLY A 143 -16.71 -1.86 -12.40
CA GLY A 143 -17.37 -2.82 -13.31
C GLY A 143 -16.44 -3.89 -13.89
N VAL A 144 -15.43 -4.32 -13.13
CA VAL A 144 -14.41 -5.30 -13.56
C VAL A 144 -14.95 -6.73 -13.61
N PRO A 145 -14.39 -7.62 -14.45
CA PRO A 145 -14.77 -9.03 -14.46
C PRO A 145 -14.37 -9.75 -13.15
N SER A 146 -15.03 -10.87 -12.86
CA SER A 146 -14.62 -11.74 -11.74
C SER A 146 -13.16 -12.18 -11.88
N GLU A 147 -12.53 -12.43 -10.73
CA GLU A 147 -11.11 -12.78 -10.62
C GLU A 147 -10.19 -11.69 -11.20
N THR A 148 -10.58 -10.42 -11.10
CA THR A 148 -9.67 -9.30 -11.35
C THR A 148 -8.69 -9.18 -10.18
N PRO A 149 -7.36 -9.22 -10.40
CA PRO A 149 -6.36 -9.03 -9.37
C PRO A 149 -6.60 -7.77 -8.52
N ILE A 150 -6.51 -7.91 -7.19
CA ILE A 150 -6.58 -6.77 -6.27
C ILE A 150 -5.37 -6.79 -5.33
N VAL A 151 -4.75 -5.61 -5.17
CA VAL A 151 -3.66 -5.35 -4.23
C VAL A 151 -4.06 -4.19 -3.32
N VAL A 152 -4.02 -4.38 -2.01
CA VAL A 152 -4.25 -3.33 -1.00
C VAL A 152 -2.95 -3.05 -0.27
N THR A 153 -2.47 -1.82 -0.26
CA THR A 153 -1.14 -1.52 0.28
C THR A 153 -0.93 -0.08 0.74
N GLY A 154 0.04 0.12 1.62
CA GLY A 154 0.44 1.42 2.15
C GLY A 154 0.83 1.36 3.63
N ASP A 155 1.09 2.53 4.23
CA ASP A 155 1.31 2.68 5.67
C ASP A 155 -0.03 2.56 6.40
N MET A 156 -0.31 1.37 6.92
CA MET A 156 -1.55 1.06 7.62
C MET A 156 -1.59 1.59 9.05
N ASN A 157 -0.46 2.07 9.60
CA ASN A 157 -0.36 2.53 10.98
C ASN A 157 -0.97 1.54 12.02
N PHE A 158 -0.87 0.23 11.77
CA PHE A 158 -1.38 -0.79 12.69
C PHE A 158 -0.50 -0.89 13.93
N VAL A 159 -0.90 -0.22 15.01
CA VAL A 159 -0.11 -0.06 16.24
C VAL A 159 -0.74 -0.74 17.46
N GLY A 160 -1.25 -1.97 17.28
CA GLY A 160 -1.54 -2.90 18.38
C GLY A 160 -2.98 -3.37 18.51
N ASP A 161 -3.94 -2.77 17.79
CA ASP A 161 -5.31 -3.29 17.73
C ASP A 161 -5.41 -4.38 16.65
N PRO A 162 -5.68 -5.65 17.01
CA PRO A 162 -5.73 -6.74 16.04
C PRO A 162 -6.98 -6.71 15.16
N GLN A 163 -8.03 -5.94 15.51
CA GLN A 163 -9.26 -5.90 14.73
C GLN A 163 -9.04 -5.24 13.37
N GLN A 164 -8.18 -4.22 13.30
CA GLN A 164 -7.92 -3.48 12.07
C GLN A 164 -7.32 -4.36 10.95
N PRO A 165 -6.21 -5.11 11.17
CA PRO A 165 -5.72 -6.06 10.18
C PRO A 165 -6.67 -7.25 9.96
N LEU A 166 -7.46 -7.66 10.96
CA LEU A 166 -8.46 -8.72 10.82
C LEU A 166 -9.56 -8.32 9.83
N THR A 167 -10.02 -7.07 9.92
CA THR A 167 -11.02 -6.50 9.01
C THR A 167 -10.53 -6.49 7.58
N LEU A 168 -9.31 -5.98 7.31
CA LEU A 168 -8.77 -6.01 5.94
C LEU A 168 -8.59 -7.45 5.42
N ARG A 169 -8.04 -8.33 6.25
CA ARG A 169 -7.69 -9.69 5.83
C ARG A 169 -8.93 -10.55 5.57
N MET A 170 -9.95 -10.45 6.42
CA MET A 170 -11.07 -11.39 6.45
C MET A 170 -12.43 -10.72 6.17
N GLY A 171 -12.43 -9.40 5.95
CA GLY A 171 -13.65 -8.62 5.69
C GLY A 171 -14.58 -8.48 6.89
N HIS A 172 -14.04 -8.57 8.11
CA HIS A 172 -14.76 -8.45 9.37
C HIS A 172 -15.13 -6.99 9.69
N ILE A 173 -16.05 -6.42 8.92
CA ILE A 173 -16.56 -5.05 9.11
C ILE A 173 -17.17 -4.90 10.52
N GLN A 174 -16.74 -3.89 11.27
CA GLN A 174 -17.26 -3.61 12.61
C GLN A 174 -18.44 -2.65 12.59
N ASN A 175 -18.36 -1.57 11.82
CA ASN A 175 -19.46 -0.62 11.63
C ASN A 175 -20.35 -1.05 10.47
N THR A 176 -21.20 -2.06 10.72
CA THR A 176 -22.12 -2.61 9.71
C THR A 176 -23.26 -1.66 9.35
N ASP A 177 -23.61 -0.73 10.25
CA ASP A 177 -24.64 0.28 10.00
C ASP A 177 -24.21 1.23 8.87
N GLU A 178 -22.91 1.58 8.81
CA GLU A 178 -22.36 2.45 7.78
C GLU A 178 -21.88 1.69 6.54
N PHE A 179 -21.20 0.56 6.73
CA PHE A 179 -20.47 -0.14 5.66
C PHE A 179 -21.15 -1.44 5.20
N GLY A 180 -22.28 -1.82 5.80
CA GLY A 180 -23.02 -3.03 5.50
C GLY A 180 -22.39 -4.30 6.09
N GLU A 181 -22.97 -5.45 5.75
CA GLU A 181 -22.60 -6.74 6.33
C GLU A 181 -21.18 -7.21 5.92
N PRO A 182 -20.44 -7.86 6.83
CA PRO A 182 -19.16 -8.51 6.54
C PRO A 182 -19.25 -9.53 5.40
N ALA A 183 -18.16 -9.69 4.66
CA ALA A 183 -17.99 -10.74 3.66
C ALA A 183 -16.52 -11.03 3.43
N ALA A 184 -16.18 -12.25 3.03
CA ALA A 184 -14.83 -12.59 2.62
C ALA A 184 -14.36 -11.67 1.47
N PRO A 185 -13.17 -11.07 1.56
CA PRO A 185 -12.70 -10.05 0.63
C PRO A 185 -12.11 -10.61 -0.67
N ASP A 186 -11.82 -11.92 -0.75
CA ASP A 186 -11.27 -12.56 -1.94
C ASP A 186 -12.37 -13.23 -2.80
N TRP A 187 -12.10 -13.40 -4.10
CA TRP A 187 -13.01 -13.90 -5.12
C TRP A 187 -13.52 -15.33 -4.87
N ASP A 188 -12.70 -16.17 -4.24
CA ASP A 188 -13.04 -17.56 -3.91
C ASP A 188 -13.68 -17.72 -2.53
N GLY A 189 -13.97 -16.60 -1.85
CA GLY A 189 -14.53 -16.58 -0.50
C GLY A 189 -13.51 -16.84 0.60
N SER A 190 -12.21 -16.80 0.30
CA SER A 190 -11.14 -16.87 1.30
C SER A 190 -10.71 -15.48 1.82
N SER A 191 -9.68 -15.46 2.65
CA SER A 191 -9.09 -14.24 3.20
C SER A 191 -8.00 -13.74 2.26
N LEU A 192 -7.74 -12.43 2.22
CA LEU A 192 -6.56 -11.92 1.53
C LEU A 192 -5.27 -12.50 2.13
N LEU A 193 -4.27 -12.69 1.28
CA LEU A 193 -2.90 -13.00 1.71
C LEU A 193 -2.20 -11.72 2.17
N ASP A 194 -1.71 -11.72 3.41
CA ASP A 194 -0.73 -10.75 3.89
C ASP A 194 0.69 -11.20 3.50
N THR A 195 1.32 -10.49 2.56
CA THR A 195 2.66 -10.80 2.02
C THR A 195 3.75 -10.86 3.12
N ASN A 196 3.69 -9.98 4.13
CA ASN A 196 4.61 -9.95 5.27
C ASN A 196 6.12 -10.20 4.93
N PRO A 197 6.71 -9.42 3.99
CA PRO A 197 8.07 -9.63 3.53
C PRO A 197 9.14 -9.44 4.62
N ARG A 198 10.29 -10.09 4.44
CA ARG A 198 11.48 -9.89 5.28
C ARG A 198 12.37 -8.77 4.73
N GLN A 199 13.12 -8.14 5.62
CA GLN A 199 14.17 -7.19 5.28
C GLN A 199 15.31 -7.87 4.52
N THR A 200 15.89 -7.14 3.56
CA THR A 200 17.15 -7.54 2.96
C THR A 200 18.26 -7.57 4.03
N GLY A 201 19.03 -8.65 4.10
CA GLY A 201 20.15 -8.78 5.04
C GLY A 201 19.76 -8.96 6.53
N ALA A 202 18.48 -9.05 6.88
CA ALA A 202 18.04 -9.25 8.26
C ALA A 202 16.72 -10.04 8.39
N PRO A 203 16.53 -10.84 9.45
CA PRO A 203 15.31 -11.62 9.66
C PRO A 203 14.17 -10.80 10.30
N PHE A 204 14.01 -9.52 9.92
CA PHE A 204 12.98 -8.64 10.46
C PHE A 204 11.93 -8.29 9.39
N HIS A 205 10.74 -7.89 9.83
CA HIS A 205 9.64 -7.41 8.98
C HIS A 205 9.36 -5.90 9.20
N ILE A 206 10.28 -5.21 9.87
CA ILE A 206 10.12 -3.81 10.27
C ILE A 206 10.13 -2.97 9.00
N THR A 207 9.16 -2.08 8.88
CA THR A 207 9.07 -1.14 7.75
C THR A 207 9.20 0.30 8.22
N TRP A 208 9.07 0.58 9.52
CA TRP A 208 9.24 1.93 10.05
C TRP A 208 10.33 1.96 11.12
N ILE A 209 11.28 2.87 10.94
CA ILE A 209 12.45 3.02 11.79
C ILE A 209 12.68 4.51 12.03
N THR A 210 12.39 4.97 13.25
CA THR A 210 12.88 6.26 13.71
C THR A 210 13.47 6.14 15.11
N SER A 211 14.71 6.58 15.28
CA SER A 211 15.46 6.41 16.54
C SER A 211 15.01 7.37 17.64
N GLU A 212 14.31 8.45 17.29
CA GLU A 212 13.91 9.51 18.23
C GLU A 212 12.43 9.41 18.68
N SER A 213 11.68 8.41 18.19
CA SER A 213 10.28 8.26 18.58
C SER A 213 10.10 7.58 19.93
N SER A 214 8.99 7.90 20.58
CA SER A 214 8.47 7.18 21.74
C SER A 214 7.92 5.80 21.39
N PHE A 215 7.69 5.50 20.11
CA PHE A 215 7.25 4.20 19.63
C PHE A 215 8.46 3.37 19.17
N PRO A 216 8.51 2.05 19.49
CA PRO A 216 9.55 1.18 18.97
C PRO A 216 9.40 1.02 17.45
N PRO A 217 10.49 0.70 16.72
CA PRO A 217 10.41 0.32 15.31
C PRO A 217 9.41 -0.81 15.10
N GLY A 218 8.64 -0.73 14.02
CA GLY A 218 7.50 -1.60 13.79
C GLY A 218 7.24 -1.88 12.31
N ARG A 219 6.36 -2.85 12.06
CA ARG A 219 5.79 -3.08 10.74
C ARG A 219 4.52 -2.23 10.64
N LEU A 220 4.58 -1.18 9.85
CA LEU A 220 3.43 -0.29 9.61
C LEU A 220 2.97 -0.37 8.16
N ASP A 221 3.82 -0.83 7.25
CA ASP A 221 3.55 -0.95 5.83
C ASP A 221 3.15 -2.39 5.50
N TYR A 222 2.01 -2.54 4.83
CA TYR A 222 1.40 -3.83 4.51
C TYR A 222 1.05 -3.90 3.05
N THR A 223 1.09 -5.11 2.48
CA THR A 223 0.52 -5.42 1.17
C THR A 223 -0.31 -6.68 1.31
N TYR A 224 -1.61 -6.55 1.06
CA TYR A 224 -2.57 -7.64 0.98
C TYR A 224 -2.94 -7.90 -0.48
N VAL A 225 -3.07 -9.17 -0.86
CA VAL A 225 -3.42 -9.55 -2.24
C VAL A 225 -4.51 -10.61 -2.27
N THR A 226 -5.28 -10.63 -3.37
CA THR A 226 -6.20 -11.73 -3.69
C THR A 226 -5.40 -12.94 -4.17
N ASP A 227 -5.04 -13.87 -3.28
CA ASP A 227 -4.19 -15.03 -3.59
C ASP A 227 -4.94 -16.17 -4.29
N SER A 228 -6.27 -16.03 -4.40
CA SER A 228 -7.09 -16.79 -5.34
C SER A 228 -6.73 -16.48 -6.81
N VAL A 229 -6.18 -15.30 -7.10
CA VAL A 229 -5.85 -14.81 -8.46
C VAL A 229 -4.36 -14.58 -8.67
N LEU A 230 -3.64 -14.18 -7.62
CA LEU A 230 -2.23 -13.78 -7.68
C LEU A 230 -1.33 -14.76 -6.93
N ASP A 231 -0.14 -15.02 -7.49
CA ASP A 231 0.97 -15.62 -6.74
C ASP A 231 2.04 -14.55 -6.45
N VAL A 232 2.58 -14.58 -5.23
CA VAL A 232 3.73 -13.76 -4.82
C VAL A 232 5.01 -14.48 -5.22
N VAL A 233 5.77 -13.88 -6.14
CA VAL A 233 6.99 -14.50 -6.71
C VAL A 233 8.21 -14.16 -5.87
N HIS A 234 8.36 -12.88 -5.53
CA HIS A 234 9.40 -12.37 -4.64
C HIS A 234 8.83 -11.24 -3.80
N GLU A 235 9.37 -11.08 -2.61
CA GLU A 235 8.96 -10.01 -1.71
C GLU A 235 10.11 -9.68 -0.77
N PHE A 236 10.31 -8.39 -0.50
CA PHE A 236 11.30 -7.94 0.48
C PHE A 236 10.99 -6.52 0.97
N VAL A 237 11.46 -6.23 2.18
CA VAL A 237 11.61 -4.85 2.65
C VAL A 237 13.05 -4.42 2.37
N LEU A 238 13.26 -3.38 1.57
CA LEU A 238 14.60 -2.91 1.24
C LEU A 238 15.23 -2.22 2.44
N ALA A 239 16.23 -2.85 3.04
CA ALA A 239 16.97 -2.35 4.20
C ALA A 239 18.47 -2.32 3.88
N THR A 240 18.96 -1.19 3.35
CA THR A 240 20.36 -1.09 2.88
C THR A 240 21.37 -1.15 4.01
N ARG A 241 20.99 -0.72 5.22
CA ARG A 241 21.88 -0.77 6.41
C ARG A 241 22.25 -2.20 6.81
N SER A 242 21.38 -3.17 6.53
CA SER A 242 21.54 -4.57 6.91
C SER A 242 22.32 -5.39 5.87
N LEU A 243 22.56 -4.84 4.67
CA LEU A 243 23.35 -5.47 3.63
C LEU A 243 24.86 -5.47 3.96
N SER A 244 25.55 -6.52 3.52
CA SER A 244 27.00 -6.59 3.52
C SER A 244 27.61 -5.62 2.50
N ASP A 245 28.88 -5.25 2.67
CA ASP A 245 29.57 -4.38 1.70
C ASP A 245 29.58 -5.00 0.29
N ALA A 246 29.75 -6.33 0.18
CA ALA A 246 29.71 -7.02 -1.10
C ALA A 246 28.34 -6.96 -1.79
N GLU A 247 27.23 -7.05 -1.04
CA GLU A 247 25.88 -6.89 -1.59
C GLU A 247 25.63 -5.43 -2.02
N LEU A 248 26.04 -4.45 -1.22
CA LEU A 248 25.96 -3.03 -1.56
C LEU A 248 26.70 -2.73 -2.87
N ASP A 249 27.95 -3.20 -2.99
CA ASP A 249 28.76 -3.05 -4.20
C ASP A 249 28.12 -3.76 -5.41
N THR A 250 27.58 -4.97 -5.21
CA THR A 250 26.93 -5.76 -6.28
C THR A 250 25.72 -5.04 -6.87
N TYR A 251 24.92 -4.38 -6.04
CA TYR A 251 23.68 -3.71 -6.47
C TYR A 251 23.83 -2.20 -6.67
N GLY A 252 25.05 -1.65 -6.49
CA GLY A 252 25.30 -0.21 -6.62
C GLY A 252 24.57 0.65 -5.58
N LEU A 253 24.32 0.09 -4.39
CA LEU A 253 23.60 0.74 -3.30
C LEU A 253 24.58 1.33 -2.28
N GLN A 254 24.20 2.41 -1.62
CA GLN A 254 24.91 2.93 -0.46
C GLN A 254 24.24 2.46 0.83
N ARG A 255 25.06 2.29 1.88
CA ARG A 255 24.62 1.79 3.18
C ARG A 255 23.42 2.56 3.77
N ASN A 256 23.31 3.85 3.49
CA ASN A 256 22.30 4.73 4.05
C ASN A 256 21.22 5.18 3.06
N ASP A 257 21.10 4.57 1.88
CA ASP A 257 20.11 5.01 0.88
C ASP A 257 18.68 5.00 1.45
N THR A 258 18.24 3.87 2.04
CA THR A 258 16.83 3.74 2.48
C THR A 258 16.48 4.69 3.63
N VAL A 259 17.39 4.85 4.60
CA VAL A 259 17.21 5.72 5.77
C VAL A 259 17.42 7.21 5.48
N THR A 260 18.06 7.53 4.35
CA THR A 260 18.22 8.90 3.88
C THR A 260 17.02 9.32 3.05
N ALA A 261 16.44 8.37 2.32
CA ALA A 261 15.16 8.55 1.65
C ALA A 261 14.08 8.84 2.71
N SER A 262 13.79 7.87 3.59
CA SER A 262 12.63 7.90 4.48
C SER A 262 12.90 7.21 5.83
N ASP A 263 12.07 7.49 6.83
CA ASP A 263 11.92 6.65 8.03
C ASP A 263 11.12 5.37 7.77
N HIS A 264 10.36 5.33 6.67
CA HIS A 264 9.77 4.11 6.15
C HIS A 264 10.75 3.41 5.19
N LEU A 265 10.83 2.09 5.29
CA LEU A 265 11.59 1.25 4.41
C LEU A 265 10.69 0.78 3.26
N PRO A 266 11.21 0.77 2.03
CA PRO A 266 10.47 0.30 0.87
C PRO A 266 10.01 -1.14 1.00
N LEU A 267 8.73 -1.39 0.77
CA LEU A 267 8.17 -2.73 0.62
C LEU A 267 8.02 -3.03 -0.87
N VAL A 268 8.65 -4.12 -1.34
CA VAL A 268 8.62 -4.55 -2.75
C VAL A 268 7.98 -5.92 -2.84
N VAL A 269 7.02 -6.09 -3.75
CA VAL A 269 6.37 -7.36 -4.06
C VAL A 269 6.33 -7.54 -5.58
N ASP A 270 6.84 -8.68 -6.04
CA ASP A 270 6.72 -9.15 -7.42
C ASP A 270 5.54 -10.11 -7.51
N LEU A 271 4.63 -9.83 -8.44
CA LEU A 271 3.39 -10.60 -8.60
C LEU A 271 3.32 -11.26 -9.98
N THR A 272 2.61 -12.38 -10.05
CA THR A 272 2.16 -13.02 -11.29
C THR A 272 0.71 -13.44 -11.16
N LEU A 273 0.03 -13.59 -12.29
CA LEU A 273 -1.24 -14.32 -12.33
C LEU A 273 -0.99 -15.79 -11.98
N ARG A 274 -1.92 -16.38 -11.23
CA ARG A 274 -1.95 -17.80 -10.84
C ARG A 274 -2.32 -18.73 -11.99
#